data_AF-A0AAW7YY20-F1
#
_entry.id   AF-A0AAW7YY20-F1
#
_cell.length_a   1.000
_cell.length_b   1.000
_cell.length_c   1.000
_cell.angle_alpha   90.00
_cell.angle_beta   90.00
_cell.angle_gamma   90.00
#
_symmetry.space_group_name_H-M   'P 1'
#
loop_
_entity.id
_entity.type
_entity.pdbx_description
1 polymer ?
#
loop_
_entity_poly.entity_id
_entity_poly.type
_entity_poly.pdbx_seq_one_letter_code
_entity_poly.pdbx_strand_id
1 'polypeptide(L)'
;MDAINRVIRSQESTDGIFIQIFGIVLLLPAITLLCMSTDTNPPATYLFSGFFISFSILLLTIGTYQKRKFYKLGKTPLTLTPSFCAIGEEFKGSIEIGKPNFNSVKEITITLWRRRKTVGDGSRNDKVWESNTTTKINHVDDTTILEFSFTIPHDKMPTNKGFFSENKYFWEASFEFVESMQNIKRTWEIPVKI
;
A
#
# COMPACT_ATOMS: atom_id res chain seq x y z
N MET A 1 -6.94 12.15 -29.60
CA MET A 1 -5.89 11.93 -28.58
C MET A 1 -6.40 10.80 -27.72
N ASP A 2 -5.84 9.60 -27.91
CA ASP A 2 -6.26 8.43 -27.13
C ASP A 2 -5.97 8.68 -25.65
N ALA A 3 -7.00 8.57 -24.83
CA ALA A 3 -6.86 8.68 -23.39
C ALA A 3 -5.97 7.53 -22.91
N ILE A 4 -4.68 7.82 -22.69
CA ILE A 4 -3.76 6.85 -22.12
C ILE A 4 -4.31 6.51 -20.73
N ASN A 5 -4.74 5.27 -20.54
CA ASN A 5 -5.17 4.76 -19.24
C ASN A 5 -3.93 4.39 -18.43
N ARG A 6 -3.91 4.73 -17.14
CA ARG A 6 -2.82 4.35 -16.25
C ARG A 6 -3.30 3.33 -15.23
N VAL A 7 -2.62 2.19 -15.20
CA VAL A 7 -2.88 1.11 -14.23
C VAL A 7 -1.92 1.25 -13.04
N ILE A 8 -2.47 1.33 -11.84
CA ILE A 8 -1.76 1.53 -10.58
C ILE A 8 -2.01 0.31 -9.69
N ARG A 9 -0.94 -0.28 -9.16
CA ARG A 9 -1.03 -1.40 -8.21
C ARG A 9 -1.27 -0.88 -6.80
N SER A 10 -1.99 -1.66 -6.00
CA SER A 10 -2.17 -1.35 -4.58
C SER A 10 -0.85 -1.41 -3.82
N GLN A 11 -0.66 -0.51 -2.84
CA GLN A 11 0.56 -0.47 -2.03
C GLN A 11 0.74 -1.77 -1.23
N GLU A 12 -0.35 -2.36 -0.76
CA GLU A 12 -0.33 -3.58 0.05
C GLU A 12 0.18 -4.83 -0.72
N SER A 13 0.37 -4.72 -2.03
CA SER A 13 0.91 -5.81 -2.86
C SER A 13 2.38 -6.12 -2.56
N THR A 14 3.12 -5.15 -2.01
CA THR A 14 4.57 -5.26 -1.77
C THR A 14 4.93 -5.48 -0.31
N ASP A 15 4.07 -5.09 0.64
CA ASP A 15 4.41 -5.07 2.07
C ASP A 15 4.79 -6.45 2.62
N GLY A 16 3.95 -7.45 2.37
CA GLY A 16 4.21 -8.82 2.84
C GLY A 16 5.48 -9.43 2.24
N ILE A 17 5.82 -9.08 1.00
CA ILE A 17 7.03 -9.57 0.33
C ILE A 17 8.27 -8.91 0.93
N PHE A 18 8.22 -7.60 1.18
CA PHE A 18 9.32 -6.85 1.78
C PHE A 18 9.67 -7.39 3.17
N ILE A 19 8.67 -7.64 4.01
CA ILE A 19 8.85 -8.21 5.35
C ILE A 19 9.50 -9.60 5.26
N GLN A 20 9.09 -10.44 4.29
CA GLN A 20 9.68 -11.76 4.09
C GLN A 20 11.16 -11.67 3.70
N ILE A 21 11.50 -10.78 2.75
CA ILE A 21 12.88 -10.56 2.32
C ILE A 21 13.73 -10.11 3.51
N PHE A 22 13.23 -9.17 4.31
CA PHE A 22 13.93 -8.68 5.49
C PHE A 22 14.18 -9.79 6.52
N GLY A 23 13.18 -10.66 6.77
CA GLY A 23 13.35 -11.84 7.60
C GLY A 23 14.44 -12.79 7.10
N ILE A 24 14.49 -13.07 5.80
CA ILE A 24 15.52 -13.93 5.19
C ILE A 24 16.92 -13.30 5.34
N VAL A 25 17.04 -11.99 5.09
CA VAL A 25 18.31 -11.28 5.23
C VAL A 25 18.83 -11.36 6.67
N LEU A 26 17.95 -11.29 7.66
CA LEU A 26 18.31 -11.44 9.08
C LEU A 26 18.75 -12.85 9.48
N LEU A 27 18.46 -13.90 8.69
CA LEU A 27 18.99 -15.24 8.95
C LEU A 27 20.50 -15.33 8.67
N LEU A 28 21.02 -14.56 7.72
CA LEU A 28 22.44 -14.58 7.37
C LEU A 28 23.36 -14.24 8.56
N PRO A 29 23.17 -13.10 9.28
CA PRO A 29 23.95 -12.81 10.49
C PRO A 29 23.66 -13.80 11.62
N ALA A 30 22.44 -14.34 11.71
CA ALA A 30 22.08 -15.30 12.74
C ALA A 30 22.86 -16.62 12.62
N ILE A 31 23.01 -17.12 11.39
CA ILE A 31 23.79 -18.34 11.09
C ILE A 31 25.27 -18.11 11.38
N THR A 32 25.83 -16.96 10.99
CA THR A 32 27.23 -16.64 11.27
C THR A 32 27.50 -16.53 12.76
N LEU A 33 26.62 -15.87 13.52
CA LEU A 33 26.71 -15.81 14.98
C LEU A 33 26.58 -17.19 15.65
N LEU A 34 25.72 -18.05 15.11
CA LEU A 34 25.57 -19.43 15.58
C LEU A 34 26.87 -20.23 15.38
N CYS A 35 27.47 -20.18 14.18
CA CYS A 35 28.76 -20.85 13.91
C CYS A 35 29.89 -20.32 14.79
N MET A 36 29.97 -18.99 15.00
CA MET A 36 30.96 -18.41 15.91
C MET A 36 30.74 -18.85 17.36
N SER A 37 29.48 -19.00 17.79
CA SER A 37 29.15 -19.43 19.14
C SER A 37 29.60 -20.87 19.42
N THR A 38 29.54 -21.76 18.42
CA THR A 38 30.01 -23.15 18.54
C THR A 38 31.53 -23.26 18.61
N ASP A 39 32.26 -22.34 17.97
CA ASP A 39 33.73 -22.35 17.95
C ASP A 39 34.36 -21.66 19.17
N THR A 40 33.79 -20.54 19.63
CA THR A 40 34.42 -19.67 20.64
C THR A 40 33.75 -19.72 22.03
N ASN A 41 32.59 -20.38 22.16
CA ASN A 41 31.75 -20.47 23.37
C ASN A 41 31.48 -19.17 24.17
N PRO A 42 31.30 -17.96 23.59
CA PRO A 42 30.83 -16.81 24.35
C PRO A 42 29.30 -16.97 24.56
N PRO A 43 28.79 -16.96 25.81
CA PRO A 43 27.35 -17.10 26.06
C PRO A 43 26.52 -16.00 25.39
N ALA A 44 27.11 -14.83 25.16
CA ALA A 44 26.46 -13.71 24.49
C ALA A 44 26.12 -14.01 23.02
N THR A 45 27.02 -14.62 22.24
CA THR A 45 26.79 -14.85 20.80
C THR A 45 25.70 -15.88 20.56
N TYR A 46 25.56 -16.85 21.47
CA TYR A 46 24.45 -17.81 21.46
C TYR A 46 23.09 -17.15 21.74
N LEU A 47 23.01 -16.24 22.72
CA LEU A 47 21.78 -15.50 23.00
C LEU A 47 21.38 -14.59 21.83
N PHE A 48 22.35 -13.88 21.23
CA PHE A 48 22.09 -13.05 20.06
C PHE A 48 21.65 -13.86 18.84
N SER A 49 22.28 -15.00 18.56
CA SER A 49 21.89 -15.85 17.42
C SER A 49 20.45 -16.38 17.59
N GLY A 50 20.09 -16.83 18.80
CA GLY A 50 18.73 -17.25 19.13
C GLY A 50 17.70 -16.13 18.95
N PHE A 51 18.03 -14.91 19.37
CA PHE A 51 17.17 -13.74 19.16
C PHE A 51 16.94 -13.45 17.67
N PHE A 52 18.01 -13.41 16.86
CA PHE A 52 17.88 -13.14 15.43
C PHE A 52 17.08 -14.23 14.69
N ILE A 53 17.27 -15.51 15.06
CA ILE A 53 16.48 -16.62 14.49
C ILE A 53 15.00 -16.45 14.86
N SER A 54 14.69 -16.23 16.13
CA SER A 54 13.31 -16.04 16.60
C SER A 54 12.64 -14.85 15.93
N PHE A 55 13.35 -13.72 15.86
CA PHE A 55 12.85 -12.50 15.23
C PHE A 55 12.64 -12.69 13.72
N SER A 56 13.54 -13.40 13.03
CA SER A 56 13.37 -13.73 11.62
C SER A 56 12.14 -14.59 11.36
N ILE A 57 11.90 -15.63 12.18
CA ILE A 57 10.69 -16.47 12.07
C ILE A 57 9.43 -15.62 12.27
N LEU A 58 9.44 -14.71 13.25
CA LEU A 58 8.34 -13.78 13.50
C LEU A 58 8.07 -12.88 12.28
N LEU A 59 9.11 -12.33 11.66
CA LEU A 59 8.95 -11.54 10.42
C LEU A 59 8.39 -12.38 9.27
N LEU A 60 8.87 -13.61 9.07
CA LEU A 60 8.35 -14.51 8.03
C LEU A 60 6.86 -14.84 8.24
N THR A 61 6.45 -15.11 9.48
CA THR A 61 5.03 -15.36 9.81
C THR A 61 4.16 -14.12 9.60
N ILE A 62 4.62 -12.93 9.98
CA ILE A 62 3.90 -11.68 9.69
C ILE A 62 3.80 -11.44 8.19
N GLY A 63 4.90 -11.61 7.45
CA GLY A 63 4.91 -11.44 5.99
C GLY A 63 3.99 -12.41 5.27
N THR A 64 3.96 -13.69 5.68
CA THR A 64 3.00 -14.67 5.14
C THR A 64 1.56 -14.32 5.48
N TYR A 65 1.28 -13.82 6.69
CA TYR A 65 -0.05 -13.34 7.07
C TYR A 65 -0.51 -12.17 6.21
N GLN A 66 0.34 -11.15 6.03
CA GLN A 66 0.02 -10.00 5.18
C GLN A 66 -0.19 -10.43 3.71
N LYS A 67 0.66 -11.33 3.21
CA LYS A 67 0.51 -11.90 1.87
C LYS A 67 -0.85 -12.61 1.72
N ARG A 68 -1.23 -13.45 2.68
CA ARG A 68 -2.55 -14.12 2.69
C ARG A 68 -3.69 -13.11 2.73
N LYS A 69 -3.60 -12.07 3.57
CA LYS A 69 -4.58 -10.98 3.64
C LYS A 69 -4.72 -10.26 2.29
N PHE A 70 -3.61 -10.00 1.59
CA PHE A 70 -3.62 -9.43 0.25
C PHE A 70 -4.30 -10.36 -0.77
N TYR A 71 -4.00 -11.67 -0.76
CA TYR A 71 -4.59 -12.59 -1.73
C TYR A 71 -6.06 -12.94 -1.49
N LYS A 72 -6.65 -12.59 -0.34
CA LYS A 72 -8.10 -12.77 -0.09
C LYS A 72 -8.98 -12.06 -1.11
N LEU A 73 -8.62 -10.82 -1.45
CA LEU A 73 -9.30 -10.03 -2.49
C LEU A 73 -8.61 -10.17 -3.85
N GLY A 74 -7.37 -10.65 -3.86
CA GLY A 74 -6.55 -10.76 -5.06
C GLY A 74 -5.89 -9.43 -5.46
N LYS A 75 -5.51 -9.36 -6.73
CA LYS A 75 -4.95 -8.15 -7.33
C LYS A 75 -6.10 -7.17 -7.59
N THR A 76 -5.95 -5.95 -7.13
CA THR A 76 -6.91 -4.86 -7.34
C THR A 76 -6.21 -3.70 -8.06
N PRO A 77 -6.02 -3.80 -9.38
CA PRO A 77 -5.47 -2.69 -10.15
C PRO A 77 -6.47 -1.53 -10.17
N LEU A 78 -5.97 -0.31 -9.94
CA LEU A 78 -6.71 0.93 -10.18
C LEU A 78 -6.36 1.45 -11.56
N THR A 79 -7.35 1.58 -12.42
CA THR A 79 -7.23 2.20 -13.75
C THR A 79 -7.80 3.62 -13.69
N LEU A 80 -6.99 4.61 -14.07
CA LEU A 80 -7.40 6.01 -14.14
C LEU A 80 -7.62 6.45 -15.59
N THR A 81 -8.73 7.17 -15.80
CA THR A 81 -9.08 7.80 -17.07
C THR A 81 -9.52 9.24 -16.79
N PRO A 82 -8.72 10.25 -17.20
CA PRO A 82 -7.42 10.20 -17.88
C PRO A 82 -6.25 9.69 -16.99
N SER A 83 -5.11 9.30 -17.59
CA SER A 83 -3.91 8.80 -16.86
C SER A 83 -3.35 9.73 -15.80
N PHE A 84 -3.60 11.03 -15.92
CA PHE A 84 -3.22 12.05 -14.97
C PHE A 84 -4.43 12.90 -14.66
N CYS A 85 -4.68 13.14 -13.38
CA CYS A 85 -5.76 14.00 -12.95
C CYS A 85 -5.26 15.46 -13.00
N ALA A 86 -6.00 16.33 -13.67
CA ALA A 86 -5.77 17.77 -13.60
C ALA A 86 -6.58 18.39 -12.46
N ILE A 87 -6.11 19.52 -11.95
CA ILE A 87 -6.80 20.25 -10.88
C ILE A 87 -8.08 20.89 -11.44
N GLY A 88 -9.21 20.69 -10.76
CA GLY A 88 -10.51 21.22 -11.18
C GLY A 88 -11.23 20.37 -12.24
N GLU A 89 -10.59 19.35 -12.80
CA GLU A 89 -11.21 18.44 -13.75
C GLU A 89 -11.75 17.19 -13.04
N GLU A 90 -12.91 16.72 -13.48
CA GLU A 90 -13.45 15.43 -13.06
C GLU A 90 -12.64 14.30 -13.72
N PHE A 91 -12.10 13.40 -12.92
CA PHE A 91 -11.50 12.16 -13.42
C PHE A 91 -12.33 10.95 -13.00
N LYS A 92 -12.19 9.87 -13.78
CA LYS A 92 -12.82 8.59 -13.51
C LYS A 92 -11.78 7.57 -13.10
N GLY A 93 -12.07 6.83 -12.04
CA GLY A 93 -11.30 5.69 -11.60
C GLY A 93 -12.12 4.41 -11.70
N SER A 94 -11.47 3.33 -12.09
CA SER A 94 -12.04 1.99 -12.14
C SER A 94 -11.14 1.03 -11.37
N ILE A 95 -11.70 0.25 -10.45
CA ILE A 95 -10.96 -0.77 -9.71
C ILE A 95 -11.54 -2.13 -10.10
N GLU A 96 -10.67 -2.99 -10.65
CA GLU A 96 -11.04 -4.35 -10.98
C GLU A 96 -10.80 -5.28 -9.78
N ILE A 97 -11.80 -6.10 -9.47
CA ILE A 97 -11.76 -7.10 -8.41
C ILE A 97 -12.13 -8.43 -9.04
N GLY A 98 -11.18 -9.37 -9.09
CA GLY A 98 -11.40 -10.72 -9.63
C GLY A 98 -12.23 -11.63 -8.73
N LYS A 99 -13.33 -11.12 -8.19
CA LYS A 99 -14.29 -11.85 -7.37
C LYS A 99 -15.70 -11.57 -7.90
N PRO A 100 -16.50 -12.61 -8.22
CA PRO A 100 -17.86 -12.44 -8.67
C PRO A 100 -18.75 -11.89 -7.54
N ASN A 101 -19.73 -11.06 -7.89
CA ASN A 101 -20.75 -10.52 -6.99
C ASN A 101 -20.22 -9.78 -5.74
N PHE A 102 -19.07 -9.10 -5.87
CA PHE A 102 -18.49 -8.37 -4.74
C PHE A 102 -19.20 -7.04 -4.50
N ASN A 103 -20.02 -6.95 -3.44
CA ASN A 103 -20.84 -5.75 -3.14
C ASN A 103 -20.49 -5.08 -1.80
N SER A 104 -19.30 -5.34 -1.26
CA SER A 104 -18.92 -4.88 0.09
C SER A 104 -18.37 -3.45 0.13
N VAL A 105 -17.91 -2.91 -1.00
CA VAL A 105 -17.34 -1.56 -1.09
C VAL A 105 -18.36 -0.65 -1.76
N LYS A 106 -18.90 0.31 -0.99
CA LYS A 106 -19.87 1.30 -1.47
C LYS A 106 -19.28 2.70 -1.64
N GLU A 107 -18.17 2.96 -0.96
CA GLU A 107 -17.51 4.25 -0.93
C GLU A 107 -16.01 4.07 -1.11
N ILE A 108 -15.41 5.02 -1.84
CA ILE A 108 -13.96 5.20 -1.94
C ILE A 108 -13.62 6.51 -1.27
N THR A 109 -12.61 6.46 -0.42
CA THR A 109 -12.07 7.60 0.29
C THR A 109 -10.86 8.13 -0.45
N ILE A 110 -10.89 9.41 -0.79
CA ILE A 110 -9.82 10.13 -1.46
C ILE A 110 -9.21 11.08 -0.45
N THR A 111 -7.91 10.92 -0.22
CA THR A 111 -7.17 11.66 0.82
C THR A 111 -6.02 12.45 0.19
N LEU A 112 -5.84 13.69 0.64
CA LEU A 112 -4.61 14.46 0.42
C LEU A 112 -3.71 14.30 1.63
N TRP A 113 -2.53 13.74 1.40
CA TRP A 113 -1.51 13.56 2.41
C TRP A 113 -0.41 14.60 2.25
N ARG A 114 0.09 15.13 3.37
CA ARG A 114 1.34 15.89 3.46
C ARG A 114 2.41 15.02 4.10
N ARG A 115 3.41 14.64 3.33
CA ARG A 115 4.62 14.00 3.84
C ARG A 115 5.59 15.04 4.37
N ARG A 116 5.76 15.10 5.69
CA ARG A 116 6.82 15.87 6.35
C ARG A 116 7.98 14.94 6.66
N LYS A 117 9.20 15.41 6.38
CA LYS A 117 10.40 14.86 7.00
C LYS A 117 10.78 15.87 8.08
N THR A 118 10.86 15.41 9.32
CA THR A 118 11.38 16.21 10.43
C THR A 118 12.85 15.82 10.61
N VAL A 119 13.74 16.79 10.79
CA VAL A 119 15.16 16.47 11.01
C VAL A 119 15.28 15.64 12.29
N GLY A 120 15.74 14.40 12.17
CA GLY A 120 15.93 13.46 13.29
C GLY A 120 14.72 12.57 13.63
N ASP A 121 13.55 12.82 13.05
CA ASP A 121 12.35 12.00 13.26
C ASP A 121 11.84 11.49 11.91
N GLY A 122 11.31 10.27 11.86
CA GLY A 122 10.97 9.59 10.60
C GLY A 122 10.04 10.40 9.68
N SER A 123 9.87 9.95 8.44
CA SER A 123 8.86 10.57 7.57
C SER A 123 7.46 10.38 8.13
N ARG A 124 6.74 11.47 8.38
CA ARG A 124 5.36 11.47 8.86
C ARG A 124 4.42 11.91 7.75
N ASN A 125 3.32 11.17 7.56
CA ASN A 125 2.25 11.58 6.65
C ASN A 125 1.11 12.19 7.48
N ASP A 126 0.87 13.48 7.30
CA ASP A 126 -0.26 14.19 7.91
C ASP A 126 -1.43 14.23 6.94
N LYS A 127 -2.64 13.86 7.41
CA LYS A 127 -3.86 14.01 6.63
C LYS A 127 -4.20 15.50 6.54
N VAL A 128 -4.26 16.03 5.32
CA VAL A 128 -4.58 17.44 5.05
C VAL A 128 -6.04 17.59 4.70
N TRP A 129 -6.57 16.63 3.94
CA TRP A 129 -7.92 16.67 3.42
C TRP A 129 -8.39 15.26 3.08
N GLU A 130 -9.71 15.03 3.16
CA GLU A 130 -10.35 13.75 2.87
C GLU A 130 -11.77 14.00 2.34
N SER A 131 -12.20 13.18 1.39
CA SER A 131 -13.60 13.10 0.96
C SER A 131 -13.93 11.68 0.52
N ASN A 132 -15.19 11.32 0.65
CA ASN A 132 -15.71 10.07 0.13
C ASN A 132 -16.43 10.32 -1.21
N THR A 133 -16.39 9.32 -2.08
CA THR A 133 -17.20 9.24 -3.30
C THR A 133 -17.89 7.89 -3.35
N THR A 134 -19.14 7.87 -3.80
CA THR A 134 -19.90 6.62 -3.95
C THR A 134 -19.43 5.86 -5.17
N THR A 135 -19.27 4.54 -5.04
CA THR A 135 -18.89 3.67 -6.15
C THR A 135 -20.12 3.14 -6.87
N LYS A 136 -20.08 3.17 -8.20
CA LYS A 136 -20.97 2.36 -9.05
C LYS A 136 -20.35 0.99 -9.22
N ILE A 137 -21.11 -0.05 -8.89
CA ILE A 137 -20.63 -1.43 -8.95
C ILE A 137 -21.21 -2.07 -10.20
N ASN A 138 -20.32 -2.51 -11.09
CA ASN A 138 -20.67 -3.25 -12.29
C ASN A 138 -20.10 -4.67 -12.16
N HIS A 139 -20.89 -5.68 -12.49
CA HIS A 139 -20.42 -7.07 -12.55
C HIS A 139 -20.27 -7.47 -14.01
N VAL A 140 -19.06 -7.87 -14.40
CA VAL A 140 -18.72 -8.32 -15.75
C VAL A 140 -18.07 -9.69 -15.60
N ASP A 141 -18.79 -10.73 -16.01
CA ASP A 141 -18.39 -12.13 -15.86
C ASP A 141 -18.01 -12.46 -14.40
N ASP A 142 -16.79 -12.96 -14.18
CA ASP A 142 -16.24 -13.29 -12.85
C ASP A 142 -15.54 -12.11 -12.16
N THR A 143 -15.65 -10.90 -12.74
CA THR A 143 -14.98 -9.69 -12.25
C THR A 143 -16.00 -8.66 -11.80
N THR A 144 -15.73 -8.05 -10.66
CA THR A 144 -16.45 -6.86 -10.20
C THR A 144 -15.63 -5.63 -10.50
N ILE A 145 -16.24 -4.64 -11.13
CA ILE A 145 -15.64 -3.36 -11.48
C ILE A 145 -16.27 -2.28 -10.59
N LEU A 146 -15.45 -1.61 -9.80
CA LEU A 146 -15.86 -0.45 -9.00
C LEU A 146 -15.49 0.82 -9.74
N GLU A 147 -16.49 1.54 -10.22
CA GLU A 147 -16.32 2.82 -10.90
C GLU A 147 -16.62 3.97 -9.95
N PHE A 148 -15.79 5.00 -10.01
CA PHE A 148 -16.01 6.24 -9.27
C PHE A 148 -15.56 7.43 -10.10
N SER A 149 -16.15 8.60 -9.81
CA SER A 149 -15.65 9.87 -10.32
C SER A 149 -15.40 10.84 -9.18
N PHE A 150 -14.43 11.71 -9.39
CA PHE A 150 -14.02 12.70 -8.41
C PHE A 150 -13.34 13.90 -9.08
N THR A 151 -13.50 15.07 -8.47
CA THR A 151 -12.89 16.32 -8.94
C THR A 151 -11.92 16.84 -7.90
N ILE A 152 -10.68 17.12 -8.32
CA ILE A 152 -9.64 17.64 -7.43
C ILE A 152 -9.92 19.13 -7.13
N PRO A 153 -10.06 19.54 -5.85
CA PRO A 153 -10.29 20.94 -5.50
C PRO A 153 -9.16 21.86 -5.95
N HIS A 154 -9.51 23.05 -6.46
CA HIS A 154 -8.55 24.03 -6.98
C HIS A 154 -7.52 24.52 -5.96
N ASP A 155 -7.87 24.52 -4.67
CA ASP A 155 -7.02 24.98 -3.57
C ASP A 155 -6.08 23.88 -3.03
N LYS A 156 -6.10 22.68 -3.61
CA LYS A 156 -5.41 21.48 -3.11
C LYS A 156 -4.39 20.94 -4.12
N MET A 157 -3.32 21.72 -4.33
CA MET A 157 -2.25 21.36 -5.27
C MET A 157 -1.32 20.27 -4.72
N PRO A 158 -1.00 19.23 -5.52
CA PRO A 158 0.11 18.34 -5.20
C PRO A 158 1.44 19.10 -5.32
N THR A 159 2.52 18.54 -4.78
CA THR A 159 3.86 19.10 -5.03
C THR A 159 4.58 18.26 -6.06
N ASN A 160 5.16 18.88 -7.09
CA ASN A 160 6.01 18.21 -8.09
C ASN A 160 7.42 17.91 -7.54
N LYS A 161 7.49 17.45 -6.30
CA LYS A 161 8.75 17.12 -5.65
C LYS A 161 8.96 15.61 -5.67
N GLY A 162 10.20 15.19 -5.86
CA GLY A 162 10.59 13.77 -5.90
C GLY A 162 10.21 13.00 -4.63
N PHE A 163 10.22 11.67 -4.71
CA PHE A 163 9.77 10.77 -3.65
C PHE A 163 10.43 11.01 -2.27
N PHE A 164 11.69 11.47 -2.27
CA PHE A 164 12.48 11.76 -1.06
C PHE A 164 12.39 13.21 -0.55
N SER A 165 11.57 14.04 -1.16
CA SER A 165 11.50 15.46 -0.83
C SER A 165 10.80 15.75 0.50
N GLU A 166 11.18 16.87 1.11
CA GLU A 166 10.54 17.40 2.30
C GLU A 166 9.25 18.15 1.91
N ASN A 167 8.18 17.94 2.67
CA ASN A 167 6.87 18.57 2.47
C ASN A 167 6.29 18.27 1.07
N LYS A 168 6.10 16.99 0.76
CA LYS A 168 5.41 16.51 -0.45
C LYS A 168 3.92 16.36 -0.17
N TYR A 169 3.08 16.97 -1.00
CA TYR A 169 1.65 16.72 -1.04
C TYR A 169 1.35 15.70 -2.13
N PHE A 170 0.66 14.62 -1.78
CA PHE A 170 0.27 13.55 -2.70
C PHE A 170 -1.16 13.08 -2.42
N TRP A 171 -1.83 12.63 -3.48
CA TRP A 171 -3.20 12.15 -3.43
C TRP A 171 -3.23 10.63 -3.32
N GLU A 172 -4.18 10.11 -2.55
CA GLU A 172 -4.37 8.69 -2.32
C GLU A 172 -5.86 8.34 -2.48
N ALA A 173 -6.16 7.32 -3.27
CA ALA A 173 -7.45 6.64 -3.23
C ALA A 173 -7.33 5.45 -2.28
N SER A 174 -8.36 5.22 -1.49
CA SER A 174 -8.45 4.04 -0.65
C SER A 174 -9.88 3.56 -0.49
N PHE A 175 -10.05 2.28 -0.23
CA PHE A 175 -11.29 1.76 0.32
C PHE A 175 -11.00 0.79 1.44
N GLU A 176 -12.01 0.59 2.27
CA GLU A 176 -11.95 -0.27 3.43
C GLU A 176 -13.24 -1.08 3.51
N PHE A 177 -13.11 -2.37 3.79
CA PHE A 177 -14.26 -3.24 4.02
C PHE A 177 -13.88 -4.38 4.97
N VAL A 178 -14.90 -4.98 5.58
CA VAL A 178 -14.72 -6.10 6.51
C VAL A 178 -15.13 -7.39 5.81
N GLU A 179 -14.22 -8.36 5.78
CA GLU A 179 -14.49 -9.71 5.26
C GLU A 179 -13.92 -10.75 6.22
N SER A 180 -14.75 -11.72 6.62
CA SER A 180 -14.38 -12.77 7.57
C SER A 180 -13.74 -12.23 8.85
N MET A 181 -14.34 -11.20 9.47
CA MET A 181 -13.84 -10.49 10.66
C MET A 181 -12.45 -9.83 10.48
N GLN A 182 -11.97 -9.70 9.25
CA GLN A 182 -10.74 -8.99 8.95
C GLN A 182 -11.05 -7.71 8.20
N ASN A 183 -10.51 -6.61 8.71
CA ASN A 183 -10.54 -5.33 8.02
C ASN A 183 -9.51 -5.33 6.88
N ILE A 184 -9.98 -5.26 5.65
CA ILE A 184 -9.16 -5.21 4.43
C ILE A 184 -9.24 -3.78 3.88
N LYS A 185 -8.10 -3.09 3.91
CA LYS A 185 -7.90 -1.79 3.30
C LYS A 185 -7.04 -1.95 2.04
N ARG A 186 -7.34 -1.14 1.02
CA ARG A 186 -6.52 -0.99 -0.18
C ARG A 186 -6.23 0.46 -0.46
N THR A 187 -5.00 0.75 -0.88
CA THR A 187 -4.52 2.12 -1.12
C THR A 187 -3.76 2.24 -2.44
N TRP A 188 -3.95 3.37 -3.12
CA TRP A 188 -3.29 3.71 -4.38
C TRP A 188 -2.89 5.20 -4.39
N GLU A 189 -1.65 5.51 -4.76
CA GLU A 189 -1.21 6.90 -4.96
C GLU A 189 -1.68 7.40 -6.34
N ILE A 190 -2.48 8.46 -6.36
CA ILE A 190 -3.05 9.06 -7.58
C ILE A 190 -2.04 10.08 -8.15
N PRO A 191 -1.62 9.92 -9.42
CA PRO A 191 -0.77 10.89 -10.09
C PRO A 191 -1.59 12.11 -10.55
N VAL A 192 -1.35 13.24 -9.90
CA VAL A 192 -2.00 14.52 -10.22
C VAL A 192 -0.98 15.43 -10.89
N LYS A 193 -1.35 16.04 -12.02
CA LYS A 193 -0.51 16.97 -12.77
C LYS A 193 -0.86 18.41 -12.37
N ILE A 194 0.17 19.23 -12.21
CA ILE A 194 0.09 20.69 -12.05
C ILE A 194 0.15 21.31 -13.45
#